data_AF-A0A9W4S407-F1
#
_entry.id   AF-A0A9W4S407-F1
#
_cell.length_a   1.000
_cell.length_b   1.000
_cell.length_c   1.000
_cell.angle_alpha   90.00
_cell.angle_beta   90.00
_cell.angle_gamma   90.00
#
_symmetry.space_group_name_H-M   'P 1'
#
loop_
_entity.id
_entity.type
_entity.pdbx_description
1 polymer ?
#
loop_
_entity_poly.entity_id
_entity_poly.type
_entity_poly.pdbx_seq_one_letter_code
_entity_poly.pdbx_strand_id
1 'polypeptide(L)'
;MATNAADAGEEKKISLVVEFSCVPLSCPSFHNAVLFQKPFLPRERFCLRPCHEDDSDTDLIWNRACMLLSGGLEMLFSDERRHSLSIPAVNKDGKPANIAFLIDYLCENTMKDTRKELFVLDGHLRPGILALINDADWELEGEEAYEVRSGDNILFVSTLHGG
;
A
#
# COMPACT_ATOMS: atom_id res chain seq x y z
N MET A 1 24.39 -45.36 -12.37
CA MET A 1 23.80 -44.23 -13.12
C MET A 1 22.57 -43.78 -12.36
N ALA A 2 22.55 -42.49 -12.01
CA ALA A 2 21.50 -41.78 -11.31
C ALA A 2 20.13 -41.93 -12.02
N THR A 3 18.99 -41.85 -11.34
CA THR A 3 18.47 -40.61 -10.77
C THR A 3 17.35 -40.86 -9.75
N ASN A 4 17.39 -40.06 -8.67
CA ASN A 4 16.31 -39.78 -7.72
C ASN A 4 15.45 -38.62 -8.22
N ALA A 5 14.18 -38.56 -7.82
CA ALA A 5 13.44 -37.38 -7.30
C ALA A 5 11.94 -37.76 -7.26
N ALA A 6 11.36 -38.05 -6.08
CA ALA A 6 10.90 -37.11 -5.06
C ALA A 6 9.68 -36.29 -5.53
N ASP A 7 8.52 -36.89 -5.23
CA ASP A 7 7.19 -36.29 -5.17
C ASP A 7 7.13 -35.29 -4.00
N ALA A 8 6.72 -34.04 -4.27
CA ALA A 8 6.48 -33.04 -3.24
C ALA A 8 5.44 -32.00 -3.70
N GLY A 9 4.25 -32.10 -3.11
CA GLY A 9 3.53 -30.96 -2.53
C GLY A 9 3.06 -29.87 -3.48
N GLU A 10 1.83 -30.01 -3.97
CA GLU A 10 1.07 -28.92 -4.57
C GLU A 10 0.54 -27.98 -3.47
N GLU A 11 1.27 -26.90 -3.19
CA GLU A 11 0.79 -25.80 -2.35
C GLU A 11 -0.14 -24.87 -3.15
N LYS A 12 -1.42 -24.90 -2.78
CA LYS A 12 -2.46 -24.06 -3.36
C LYS A 12 -2.24 -22.60 -3.00
N LYS A 13 -1.67 -21.83 -3.94
CA LYS A 13 -1.58 -20.37 -3.88
C LYS A 13 -2.99 -19.76 -3.94
N ILE A 14 -3.48 -19.28 -2.80
CA ILE A 14 -4.72 -18.51 -2.70
C ILE A 14 -4.49 -17.19 -3.43
N SER A 15 -5.00 -17.09 -4.66
CA SER A 15 -5.13 -15.82 -5.39
C SER A 15 -6.28 -15.05 -4.77
N LEU A 16 -5.97 -14.06 -3.92
CA LEU A 16 -6.95 -13.05 -3.56
C LEU A 16 -7.01 -12.04 -4.71
N VAL A 17 -7.88 -12.33 -5.69
CA VAL A 17 -8.27 -11.37 -6.71
C VAL A 17 -9.17 -10.34 -6.02
N VAL A 18 -8.62 -9.19 -5.65
CA VAL A 18 -9.42 -8.03 -5.28
C VAL A 18 -9.93 -7.42 -6.57
N GLU A 19 -11.00 -8.00 -7.13
CA GLU A 19 -11.79 -7.33 -8.15
C GLU A 19 -12.56 -6.19 -7.48
N PHE A 20 -12.08 -4.96 -7.64
CA PHE A 20 -12.93 -3.78 -7.49
C PHE A 20 -13.84 -3.67 -8.71
N SER A 21 -14.88 -4.50 -8.75
CA SER A 21 -16.03 -4.26 -9.61
C SER A 21 -16.90 -3.19 -8.94
N CYS A 22 -16.73 -1.95 -9.38
CA CYS A 22 -17.68 -0.87 -9.14
C CYS A 22 -18.98 -1.22 -9.86
N VAL A 23 -19.94 -1.82 -9.16
CA VAL A 23 -21.30 -2.00 -9.67
C VAL A 23 -22.18 -0.88 -9.12
N PRO A 24 -22.81 -0.05 -9.98
CA PRO A 24 -23.74 0.96 -9.53
C PRO A 24 -24.99 0.30 -8.94
N LEU A 25 -25.23 0.53 -7.65
CA LEU A 25 -26.44 0.07 -6.97
C LEU A 25 -27.67 0.80 -7.52
N SER A 26 -28.41 0.11 -8.39
CA SER A 26 -29.80 0.41 -8.72
C SER A 26 -30.67 0.23 -7.47
N CYS A 27 -31.29 1.32 -6.99
CA CYS A 27 -32.28 1.30 -5.92
C CYS A 27 -33.63 0.73 -6.40
N PRO A 28 -34.23 -0.26 -5.72
CA PRO A 28 -35.67 -0.46 -5.74
C PRO A 28 -36.31 0.25 -4.53
N SER A 29 -37.37 0.96 -4.84
CA SER A 29 -38.17 1.84 -3.99
C SER A 29 -38.72 1.15 -2.74
N PHE A 30 -38.49 1.75 -1.57
CA PHE A 30 -39.33 1.54 -0.40
C PHE A 30 -40.52 2.50 -0.44
N HIS A 31 -41.72 1.96 -0.65
CA HIS A 31 -42.95 2.65 -0.29
C HIS A 31 -43.22 2.48 1.20
N ASN A 32 -43.59 3.61 1.81
CA ASN A 32 -44.30 3.76 3.08
C ASN A 32 -43.55 3.41 4.37
N ALA A 33 -42.91 4.43 4.94
CA ALA A 33 -43.21 4.80 6.32
C ALA A 33 -43.00 6.31 6.49
N VAL A 34 -44.05 6.95 6.98
CA VAL A 34 -44.27 8.38 7.13
C VAL A 34 -43.91 8.78 8.58
N LEU A 35 -43.37 10.01 8.71
CA LEU A 35 -43.17 10.83 9.92
C LEU A 35 -42.06 10.43 10.90
N PHE A 36 -41.02 11.25 11.02
CA PHE A 36 -40.91 12.29 12.06
C PHE A 36 -39.71 13.21 11.81
N GLN A 37 -39.87 14.49 12.12
CA GLN A 37 -38.80 15.51 12.04
C GLN A 37 -37.63 15.14 12.96
N LYS A 38 -36.41 15.48 12.50
CA LYS A 38 -35.13 15.37 13.24
C LYS A 38 -35.26 15.87 14.68
N PRO A 39 -34.60 15.20 15.62
CA PRO A 39 -33.40 15.85 16.15
C PRO A 39 -32.24 14.87 16.38
N PHE A 40 -31.03 15.44 16.28
CA PHE A 40 -29.86 15.16 17.12
C PHE A 40 -29.46 13.69 17.40
N LEU A 41 -28.24 13.36 16.98
CA LEU A 41 -27.49 12.10 17.20
C LEU A 41 -27.79 11.37 18.52
N PRO A 42 -27.82 10.02 18.46
CA PRO A 42 -27.26 9.21 19.54
C PRO A 42 -26.18 8.24 19.03
N ARG A 43 -25.13 8.09 19.84
CA ARG A 43 -24.29 6.89 19.94
C ARG A 43 -25.19 5.65 20.06
N GLU A 44 -24.95 4.61 19.25
CA GLU A 44 -24.96 3.18 19.64
C GLU A 44 -24.60 2.29 18.42
N ARG A 45 -23.43 1.65 18.46
CA ARG A 45 -23.24 0.20 18.66
C ARG A 45 -23.93 -0.70 17.61
N PHE A 46 -23.15 -1.11 16.63
CA PHE A 46 -23.25 -2.47 16.10
C PHE A 46 -22.10 -3.29 16.70
N CYS A 47 -22.43 -4.22 17.60
CA CYS A 47 -21.51 -5.27 18.03
C CYS A 47 -21.69 -6.48 17.11
N LEU A 48 -20.71 -6.74 16.26
CA LEU A 48 -20.44 -8.09 15.74
C LEU A 48 -19.20 -8.61 16.50
N ARG A 49 -19.27 -9.87 16.92
CA ARG A 49 -18.48 -10.50 17.99
C ARG A 49 -16.95 -10.30 17.91
N PRO A 50 -16.25 -10.37 19.06
CA PRO A 50 -14.81 -10.21 19.13
C PRO A 50 -14.12 -11.41 18.48
N CYS A 51 -13.26 -11.14 17.51
CA CYS A 51 -12.21 -12.09 17.16
C CYS A 51 -11.34 -12.28 18.40
N HIS A 52 -11.06 -13.53 18.73
CA HIS A 52 -10.25 -13.98 19.86
C HIS A 52 -9.05 -13.02 20.07
N GLU A 53 -9.03 -12.35 21.22
CA GLU A 53 -7.86 -11.62 21.72
C GLU A 53 -6.88 -12.68 22.21
N ASP A 54 -5.91 -13.03 21.36
CA ASP A 54 -4.65 -13.65 21.78
C ASP A 54 -3.48 -12.95 21.06
N ASP A 55 -2.77 -12.15 21.86
CA ASP A 55 -1.33 -11.85 21.83
C ASP A 55 -0.68 -11.16 20.61
N SER A 56 -0.87 -9.84 20.49
CA SER A 56 0.19 -8.81 20.72
C SER A 56 -0.23 -7.46 20.13
N ASP A 57 -0.29 -6.46 21.01
CA ASP A 57 -0.75 -5.08 20.77
C ASP A 57 0.24 -4.28 19.90
N THR A 58 0.45 -4.71 18.66
CA THR A 58 1.22 -4.01 17.62
C THR A 58 0.39 -3.72 16.35
N ASP A 59 -0.84 -4.22 16.29
CA ASP A 59 -1.64 -4.35 15.06
C ASP A 59 -2.36 -3.08 14.55
N LEU A 60 -2.21 -1.92 15.20
CA LEU A 60 -2.99 -0.72 14.82
C LEU A 60 -2.18 0.53 14.51
N ILE A 61 -0.85 0.47 14.50
CA ILE A 61 -0.05 1.62 14.10
C ILE A 61 0.30 1.46 12.62
N TRP A 62 -0.56 1.99 11.75
CA TRP A 62 -0.30 2.09 10.31
C TRP A 62 0.04 3.55 9.97
N ASN A 63 1.11 3.73 9.22
CA ASN A 63 1.46 5.01 8.61
C ASN A 63 0.60 5.26 7.38
N ARG A 64 -0.11 6.39 7.37
CA ARG A 64 -0.81 6.88 6.17
C ARG A 64 0.07 7.90 5.46
N ALA A 65 0.59 7.56 4.29
CA ALA A 65 1.42 8.46 3.49
C ALA A 65 0.80 8.69 2.12
N CYS A 66 1.10 9.83 1.50
CA CYS A 66 0.75 10.11 0.12
C CYS A 66 1.99 9.95 -0.76
N MET A 67 1.95 9.03 -1.72
CA MET A 67 3.00 8.89 -2.72
C MET A 67 2.58 9.59 -4.01
N LEU A 68 3.51 10.32 -4.63
CA LEU A 68 3.36 10.92 -5.93
C LEU A 68 4.44 10.39 -6.88
N LEU A 69 4.05 10.05 -8.10
CA LEU A 69 4.91 9.50 -9.14
C LEU A 69 4.94 10.46 -10.33
N SER A 70 6.12 10.66 -10.89
CA SER A 70 6.35 11.51 -12.05
C SER A 70 7.49 10.97 -12.91
N GLY A 71 7.67 11.56 -14.09
CA GLY A 71 8.73 11.17 -15.03
C GLY A 71 8.46 9.82 -15.72
N GLY A 72 7.19 9.42 -15.85
CA GLY A 72 6.79 8.17 -16.50
C GLY A 72 6.73 6.97 -15.55
N LEU A 73 7.05 7.15 -14.27
CA LEU A 73 6.92 6.10 -13.26
C LEU A 73 5.47 5.74 -12.97
N GLU A 74 4.52 6.67 -13.17
CA GLU A 74 3.09 6.42 -12.97
C GLU A 74 2.57 5.20 -13.77
N MET A 75 3.16 4.93 -14.94
CA MET A 75 2.81 3.78 -15.78
C MET A 75 3.02 2.43 -15.09
N LEU A 76 3.97 2.33 -14.16
CA LEU A 76 4.25 1.09 -13.40
C LEU A 76 3.18 0.82 -12.33
N PHE A 77 2.44 1.86 -11.95
CA PHE A 77 1.48 1.88 -10.86
C PHE A 77 0.06 2.19 -11.34
N SER A 78 -0.36 1.54 -12.43
CA SER A 78 -1.71 1.66 -13.01
C SER A 78 -2.03 3.01 -13.63
N ASP A 79 -1.00 3.74 -14.11
CA ASP A 79 -1.13 5.07 -14.72
C ASP A 79 -1.72 6.13 -13.78
N GLU A 80 -1.62 5.89 -12.47
CA GLU A 80 -2.05 6.81 -11.43
C GLU A 80 -0.82 7.53 -10.87
N ARG A 81 -0.90 8.87 -10.83
CA ARG A 81 0.21 9.69 -10.30
C ARG A 81 0.24 9.68 -8.78
N ARG A 82 -0.92 9.70 -8.13
CA ARG A 82 -1.04 9.91 -6.69
C ARG A 82 -1.64 8.68 -6.03
N HIS A 83 -0.92 8.07 -5.11
CA HIS A 83 -1.38 6.93 -4.33
C HIS A 83 -1.47 7.26 -2.85
N SER A 84 -2.60 6.93 -2.22
CA SER A 84 -2.72 6.97 -0.77
C SER A 84 -2.30 5.61 -0.22
N LEU A 85 -1.16 5.57 0.48
CA LEU A 85 -0.57 4.35 1.01
C LEU A 85 -0.94 4.16 2.48
N SER A 86 -1.24 2.93 2.86
CA SER A 86 -1.26 2.48 4.24
C SER A 86 -0.12 1.49 4.41
N ILE A 87 0.88 1.87 5.20
CA ILE A 87 2.12 1.10 5.42
C ILE A 87 2.15 0.73 6.90
N PRO A 88 2.49 -0.50 7.29
CA PRO A 88 2.60 -0.82 8.72
C PRO A 88 3.69 0.05 9.34
N ALA A 89 3.47 0.63 10.52
CA ALA A 89 4.46 1.53 11.13
C ALA A 89 5.70 0.79 11.63
N VAL A 90 5.61 -0.53 11.74
CA VAL A 90 6.67 -1.41 12.17
C VAL A 90 6.88 -2.50 11.11
N ASN A 91 8.13 -2.73 10.73
CA ASN A 91 8.53 -3.81 9.83
C ASN A 91 8.47 -5.17 10.57
N LYS A 92 8.61 -6.28 9.83
CA LYS A 92 8.65 -7.67 10.32
C LYS A 92 9.67 -7.89 11.45
N ASP A 93 10.72 -7.08 11.51
CA ASP A 93 11.78 -7.16 12.54
C ASP A 93 11.50 -6.31 13.80
N GLY A 94 10.32 -5.70 13.94
CA GLY A 94 9.99 -4.85 15.09
C GLY A 94 10.60 -3.44 15.04
N LYS A 95 11.18 -3.05 13.90
CA LYS A 95 11.79 -1.72 13.67
C LYS A 95 10.79 -0.77 12.99
N PRO A 96 10.91 0.56 13.18
CA PRO A 96 10.08 1.52 12.47
C PRO A 96 10.22 1.35 10.96
N ALA A 97 9.10 1.52 10.24
CA ALA A 97 9.07 1.42 8.78
C ALA A 97 9.87 2.57 8.15
N ASN A 98 10.90 2.21 7.40
CA ASN A 98 11.77 3.16 6.71
C ASN A 98 11.46 3.23 5.21
N ILE A 99 12.15 4.13 4.50
CA ILE A 99 11.99 4.28 3.04
C ILE A 99 12.40 3.00 2.29
N ALA A 100 13.43 2.27 2.73
CA ALA A 100 13.77 0.97 2.14
C ALA A 100 12.59 -0.01 2.18
N PHE A 101 11.97 -0.16 3.35
CA PHE A 101 10.79 -0.99 3.52
C PHE A 101 9.60 -0.50 2.69
N LEU A 102 9.43 0.81 2.56
CA LEU A 102 8.41 1.39 1.67
C LEU A 102 8.65 0.98 0.21
N ILE A 103 9.88 1.05 -0.30
CA ILE A 103 10.21 0.69 -1.69
C ILE A 103 9.87 -0.79 -1.95
N ASP A 104 10.24 -1.67 -1.03
CA ASP A 104 9.89 -3.09 -1.10
C ASP A 104 8.37 -3.30 -1.07
N TYR A 105 7.70 -2.63 -0.13
CA TYR A 105 6.25 -2.69 0.02
C TYR A 105 5.52 -2.25 -1.25
N LEU A 106 6.00 -1.19 -1.91
CA LEU A 106 5.46 -0.70 -3.17
C LEU A 106 5.61 -1.72 -4.30
N CYS A 107 6.79 -2.34 -4.40
CA CYS A 107 7.07 -3.37 -5.41
C CYS A 107 6.22 -4.63 -5.23
N GLU A 108 5.81 -4.94 -4.01
CA GLU A 108 5.00 -6.13 -3.69
C GLU A 108 3.49 -5.86 -3.79
N ASN A 109 3.02 -4.71 -3.30
CA ASN A 109 1.59 -4.47 -3.09
C ASN A 109 0.96 -3.50 -4.10
N THR A 110 1.71 -2.49 -4.54
CA THR A 110 1.15 -1.38 -5.34
C THR A 110 1.47 -1.54 -6.82
N MET A 111 2.69 -1.95 -7.17
CA MET A 111 3.14 -2.10 -8.55
C MET A 111 2.33 -3.18 -9.29
N LYS A 112 1.88 -2.87 -10.51
CA LYS A 112 1.10 -3.80 -11.36
C LYS A 112 1.88 -4.27 -12.59
N ASP A 113 2.87 -3.51 -13.01
CA ASP A 113 3.75 -3.87 -14.13
C ASP A 113 4.77 -4.94 -13.68
N THR A 114 5.19 -5.79 -14.61
CA THR A 114 6.22 -6.81 -14.38
C THR A 114 7.63 -6.24 -14.38
N ARG A 115 7.83 -5.04 -14.94
CA ARG A 115 9.14 -4.39 -15.12
C ARG A 115 9.63 -3.67 -13.87
N LYS A 116 9.82 -4.42 -12.78
CA LYS A 116 10.28 -3.89 -11.49
C LYS A 116 11.65 -3.22 -11.59
N GLU A 117 12.49 -3.68 -12.51
CA GLU A 117 13.83 -3.18 -12.80
C GLU A 117 13.88 -1.71 -13.25
N LEU A 118 12.73 -1.14 -13.66
CA LEU A 118 12.63 0.28 -14.00
C LEU A 118 12.51 1.17 -12.77
N PHE A 119 12.10 0.61 -11.63
CA PHE A 119 11.94 1.31 -10.36
C PHE A 119 13.03 0.95 -9.34
N VAL A 120 13.37 -0.35 -9.25
CA VAL A 120 14.37 -0.89 -8.29
C VAL A 120 15.44 -1.65 -9.06
N LEU A 121 16.71 -1.41 -8.74
CA LEU A 121 17.86 -2.12 -9.29
C LEU A 121 18.73 -2.62 -8.13
N ASP A 122 19.11 -3.91 -8.16
CA ASP A 122 19.93 -4.54 -7.12
C ASP A 122 19.40 -4.38 -5.68
N GLY A 123 18.07 -4.28 -5.53
CA GLY A 123 17.40 -4.10 -4.23
C GLY A 123 17.35 -2.65 -3.74
N HIS A 124 17.87 -1.71 -4.51
CA HIS A 124 17.87 -0.28 -4.19
C HIS A 124 17.07 0.52 -5.20
N LEU A 125 16.69 1.75 -4.84
CA LEU A 125 16.05 2.65 -5.80
C LEU A 125 16.96 2.85 -7.02
N ARG A 126 16.41 2.69 -8.22
CA ARG A 126 17.21 2.71 -9.45
C ARG A 126 17.89 4.08 -9.63
N PRO A 127 19.20 4.12 -9.95
CA PRO A 127 19.88 5.38 -10.29
C PRO A 127 19.17 6.12 -11.43
N GLY A 128 18.95 7.42 -11.25
CA GLY A 128 18.13 8.25 -12.16
C GLY A 128 16.65 8.35 -11.76
N ILE A 129 16.29 7.86 -10.57
CA ILE A 129 15.07 8.24 -9.86
C ILE A 129 15.47 9.13 -8.70
N LEU A 130 14.87 10.32 -8.62
CA LEU A 130 14.99 11.23 -7.49
C LEU A 130 13.82 10.98 -6.54
N ALA A 131 14.08 10.98 -5.23
CA ALA A 131 13.05 10.91 -4.22
C ALA A 131 13.05 12.19 -3.37
N LEU A 132 11.85 12.70 -3.10
CA LEU A 132 11.63 13.85 -2.23
C LEU A 132 10.71 13.41 -1.09
N ILE A 133 11.05 13.81 0.13
CA ILE A 133 10.26 13.58 1.32
C ILE A 133 9.80 14.94 1.83
N ASN A 134 8.49 15.18 1.84
CA ASN A 134 7.88 16.47 2.20
C ASN A 134 8.51 17.66 1.44
N ASP A 135 8.70 17.49 0.13
CA ASP A 135 9.34 18.45 -0.79
C ASP A 135 10.83 18.73 -0.51
N ALA A 136 11.46 17.98 0.40
CA ALA A 136 12.89 18.03 0.68
C ALA A 136 13.64 16.87 0.01
N ASP A 137 14.91 17.10 -0.33
CA ASP A 137 15.78 16.07 -0.90
C ASP A 137 16.03 14.96 0.13
N TRP A 138 15.69 13.71 -0.22
CA TRP A 138 15.81 12.57 0.68
C TRP A 138 17.27 12.31 1.12
N GLU A 139 18.27 12.74 0.34
CA GLU A 139 19.68 12.62 0.69
C GLU A 139 20.01 13.37 1.99
N LEU A 140 19.26 14.44 2.27
CA LEU A 140 19.40 15.24 3.48
C LEU A 140 18.60 14.69 4.67
N GLU A 141 17.59 13.86 4.39
CA GLU A 141 16.67 13.28 5.38
C GLU A 141 17.11 11.88 5.84
N GLY A 142 18.21 11.34 5.28
CA GLY A 142 18.75 10.03 5.63
C GLY A 142 18.38 8.91 4.67
N GLU A 143 17.99 9.25 3.44
CA GLU A 143 17.79 8.33 2.31
C GLU A 143 16.89 7.13 2.69
N GLU A 144 17.37 5.91 2.47
CA GLU A 144 16.69 4.65 2.76
C GLU A 144 16.41 4.42 4.26
N ALA A 145 17.16 5.10 5.14
CA ALA A 145 17.03 4.96 6.59
C ALA A 145 15.98 5.91 7.20
N TYR A 146 15.43 6.86 6.42
CA TYR A 146 14.38 7.75 6.92
C TYR A 146 13.16 6.95 7.37
N GLU A 147 12.68 7.22 8.59
CA GLU A 147 11.49 6.60 9.17
C GLU A 147 10.22 7.28 8.64
N VAL A 148 9.42 6.54 7.88
CA VAL A 148 8.17 7.04 7.31
C VAL A 148 7.17 7.33 8.42
N ARG A 149 6.49 8.47 8.32
CA ARG A 149 5.48 8.91 9.28
C ARG A 149 4.13 9.11 8.62
N SER A 150 3.10 9.06 9.45
CA SER A 150 1.75 9.43 9.01
C SER A 150 1.70 10.91 8.61
N GLY A 151 1.17 11.18 7.42
CA GLY A 151 1.06 12.51 6.83
C GLY A 151 2.19 12.87 5.87
N ASP A 152 3.21 12.01 5.72
CA ASP A 152 4.30 12.29 4.79
C ASP A 152 3.86 12.28 3.33
N ASN A 153 4.45 13.19 2.57
CA ASN A 153 4.35 13.25 1.12
C ASN A 153 5.67 12.76 0.52
N ILE A 154 5.63 11.67 -0.24
CA ILE A 154 6.81 11.06 -0.84
C ILE A 154 6.67 11.15 -2.35
N LEU A 155 7.61 11.79 -3.03
CA LEU A 155 7.58 11.99 -4.47
C LEU A 155 8.75 11.27 -5.12
N PHE A 156 8.47 10.35 -6.05
CA PHE A 156 9.48 9.75 -6.92
C PHE A 156 9.40 10.33 -8.33
N VAL A 157 10.53 10.81 -8.85
CA VAL A 157 10.64 11.39 -10.19
C VAL A 157 11.73 10.66 -10.97
N SER A 158 11.38 9.99 -12.06
CA SER A 158 12.42 9.50 -12.98
C SER A 158 12.94 10.64 -13.85
N THR A 159 14.25 10.87 -13.81
CA THR A 159 14.94 11.82 -14.69
C THR A 159 15.52 11.15 -15.92
N LEU A 160 15.51 9.80 -15.98
CA LEU A 160 16.14 9.04 -17.04
C LEU A 160 15.22 8.74 -18.24
N HIS A 161 13.89 8.85 -18.07
CA HIS A 161 12.91 8.40 -19.06
C HIS A 161 12.28 9.54 -19.89
N GLY A 162 12.85 10.74 -19.86
CA GLY A 162 12.43 11.87 -20.69
C GLY A 162 13.13 11.86 -22.05
N GLY A 163 12.59 11.13 -23.02
CA GLY A 163 12.89 11.28 -24.45
C GLY A 163 11.96 12.28 -25.11
#